data_AF-A0A0H5P0Z6-F1
#
_entry.id   AF-A0A0H5P0Z6-F1
#
_cell.length_a   1.000
_cell.length_b   1.000
_cell.length_c   1.000
_cell.angle_alpha   90.00
_cell.angle_beta   90.00
_cell.angle_gamma   90.00
#
_symmetry.space_group_name_H-M   'P 1'
#
loop_
_entity.id
_entity.type
_entity.pdbx_description
1 polymer ?
#
loop_
_entity_poly.entity_id
_entity_poly.type
_entity_poly.pdbx_seq_one_letter_code
_entity_poly.pdbx_strand_id
1 'polypeptide(L)'
;MSLDVRVLGPVRLFVGGEPVAVGGPKPRALLAALTVNRRRAVASSALADMVWNEDPPDSYAASLQVFVSNIRKALRNSGVDPAQVLRTESSGYRLEIPEDACDIGRFEAACAAGAKAADLGDQVRAAQLYGKALDEWSGRAMSDLAGLQFADGFATAMEEERLLAASARIDAEIACGRASSVIGELVTMTTEHPLREPLWGQLITALYLSGRQADALDACRRVRTVLADELGIDPGPALVELEQRVLRQEPLSTKEFKRVERMAAAMTETVTEGPRAVRSGQLRLPDGRALPISHAGMRIGRMIDNDLVLDDPKASRYHAHILPSRAGLLIKDLHSANGVYINEEPIESALLGDGDMIRIGATVLIFQALQ
;
A
#
# COMPACT_ATOMS: atom_id res chain seq x y z
N MET A 1 25.82 -8.74 17.26
CA MET A 1 25.44 -7.31 17.28
C MET A 1 24.22 -7.17 16.38
N SER A 2 23.20 -6.40 16.78
CA SER A 2 21.98 -6.23 15.97
C SER A 2 22.25 -5.27 14.82
N LEU A 3 21.82 -5.65 13.62
CA LEU A 3 21.82 -4.79 12.43
C LEU A 3 20.43 -4.12 12.36
N ASP A 4 20.37 -2.82 12.06
CA ASP A 4 19.10 -2.11 11.86
C ASP A 4 19.22 -1.16 10.66
N VAL A 5 18.38 -1.37 9.65
CA VAL A 5 18.31 -0.50 8.46
C VAL A 5 17.02 0.31 8.51
N ARG A 6 17.14 1.62 8.44
CA ARG A 6 15.99 2.54 8.50
C ARG A 6 15.80 3.27 7.19
N VAL A 7 14.57 3.25 6.68
CA VAL A 7 14.14 3.92 5.44
C VAL A 7 12.77 4.61 5.57
N LEU A 8 12.06 4.46 6.70
CA LEU A 8 10.87 5.24 7.07
C LEU A 8 11.27 6.61 7.66
N GLY A 9 12.09 7.32 6.90
CA GLY A 9 12.79 8.54 7.24
C GLY A 9 14.05 8.66 6.39
N PRO A 10 15.05 9.45 6.80
CA PRO A 10 16.36 9.43 6.16
C PRO A 10 16.99 8.03 6.21
N VAL A 11 17.67 7.61 5.14
CA VAL A 11 18.29 6.28 5.06
C VAL A 11 19.43 6.17 6.06
N ARG A 12 19.31 5.23 7.00
CA ARG A 12 20.31 4.99 8.05
C ARG A 12 20.61 3.50 8.22
N LEU A 13 21.84 3.22 8.63
CA LEU A 13 22.31 1.90 8.97
C LEU A 13 22.87 1.95 10.39
N PHE A 14 22.48 1.02 11.24
CA PHE A 14 23.00 0.89 12.59
C PHE A 14 23.53 -0.52 12.84
N VAL A 15 24.56 -0.61 13.67
CA VAL A 15 25.09 -1.88 14.17
C VAL A 15 25.30 -1.76 15.67
N GLY A 16 24.61 -2.61 16.45
CA GLY A 16 24.63 -2.54 17.91
C GLY A 16 24.06 -1.23 18.46
N GLY A 17 23.19 -0.56 17.70
CA GLY A 17 22.63 0.76 18.05
C GLY A 17 23.46 1.96 17.60
N GLU A 18 24.70 1.75 17.15
CA GLU A 18 25.58 2.82 16.68
C GLU A 18 25.42 3.08 15.17
N PRO A 19 25.37 4.34 14.72
CA PRO A 19 25.21 4.67 13.31
C PRO A 19 26.46 4.29 12.50
N VAL A 20 26.25 3.66 11.35
CA VAL A 20 27.28 3.25 10.41
C VAL A 20 27.23 4.15 9.18
N ALA A 21 28.36 4.76 8.83
CA ALA A 21 28.47 5.63 7.67
C ALA A 21 28.39 4.83 6.35
N VAL A 22 27.25 4.90 5.68
CA VAL A 22 27.00 4.27 4.37
C VAL A 22 27.68 5.03 3.22
N GLY A 23 27.97 6.32 3.42
CA GLY A 23 28.58 7.23 2.44
C GLY A 23 27.58 8.25 1.88
N GLY A 24 27.85 8.74 0.67
CA GLY A 24 27.05 9.76 -0.01
C GLY A 24 25.69 9.27 -0.52
N PRO A 25 24.95 10.11 -1.28
CA PRO A 25 23.59 9.81 -1.73
C PRO A 25 23.46 8.51 -2.54
N LYS A 26 24.42 8.20 -3.43
CA LYS A 26 24.37 7.02 -4.31
C LYS A 26 24.55 5.68 -3.54
N PRO A 27 25.53 5.52 -2.63
CA PRO A 27 25.57 4.37 -1.71
C PRO A 27 24.32 4.22 -0.84
N ARG A 28 23.74 5.33 -0.36
CA ARG A 28 22.49 5.28 0.43
C ARG A 28 21.29 4.86 -0.43
N ALA A 29 21.19 5.34 -1.67
CA ALA A 29 20.19 4.90 -2.63
C ALA A 29 20.30 3.40 -2.92
N LEU A 30 21.53 2.88 -3.09
CA LEU A 30 21.76 1.45 -3.24
C LEU A 30 21.28 0.65 -2.01
N LEU A 31 21.63 1.09 -0.80
CA LEU A 31 21.19 0.45 0.43
C LEU A 31 19.66 0.47 0.54
N ALA A 32 19.02 1.60 0.24
CA ALA A 32 17.58 1.77 0.29
C ALA A 32 16.87 0.84 -0.71
N ALA A 33 17.31 0.82 -1.97
CA ALA A 33 16.79 -0.06 -3.01
C ALA A 33 16.87 -1.54 -2.61
N LEU A 34 17.99 -1.96 -2.03
CA LEU A 34 18.17 -3.31 -1.53
C LEU A 34 17.34 -3.61 -0.27
N THR A 35 17.04 -2.60 0.55
CA THR A 35 16.20 -2.74 1.75
C THR A 35 14.72 -2.95 1.39
N VAL A 36 14.22 -2.19 0.41
CA VAL A 36 12.86 -2.41 -0.14
C VAL A 36 12.75 -3.80 -0.76
N ASN A 37 13.82 -4.30 -1.36
CA ASN A 37 13.92 -5.64 -1.94
C ASN A 37 14.64 -6.65 -1.03
N ARG A 38 14.59 -6.46 0.29
CA ARG A 38 15.28 -7.33 1.26
C ARG A 38 14.98 -8.81 1.03
N ARG A 39 16.00 -9.66 1.21
CA ARG A 39 16.01 -11.11 0.95
C ARG A 39 15.73 -11.52 -0.49
N ARG A 40 15.65 -10.59 -1.44
CA ARG A 40 15.55 -10.86 -2.88
C ARG A 40 16.79 -10.34 -3.60
N ALA A 41 17.22 -11.07 -4.62
CA ALA A 41 18.28 -10.61 -5.51
C ALA A 41 17.74 -9.51 -6.43
N VAL A 42 18.47 -8.40 -6.54
CA VAL A 42 18.18 -7.31 -7.48
C VAL A 42 19.30 -7.23 -8.50
N ALA A 43 18.94 -7.22 -9.78
CA ALA A 43 19.90 -7.15 -10.88
C ALA A 43 20.70 -5.83 -10.84
N SER A 44 21.96 -5.88 -11.26
CA SER A 44 22.84 -4.70 -11.28
C SER A 44 22.31 -3.58 -12.17
N SER A 45 21.66 -3.91 -13.28
CA SER A 45 21.01 -2.93 -14.16
C SER A 45 19.84 -2.23 -13.46
N ALA A 46 18.93 -2.99 -12.84
CA ALA A 46 17.81 -2.42 -12.09
C ALA A 46 18.27 -1.56 -10.91
N LEU A 47 19.33 -1.97 -10.20
CA LEU A 47 19.94 -1.14 -9.15
C LEU A 47 20.54 0.14 -9.73
N ALA A 48 21.08 0.10 -10.95
CA ALA A 48 21.57 1.30 -11.60
C ALA A 48 20.42 2.26 -11.95
N ASP A 49 19.34 1.75 -12.52
CA ASP A 49 18.18 2.57 -12.86
C ASP A 49 17.61 3.27 -11.62
N MET A 50 17.51 2.57 -10.50
CA MET A 50 17.07 3.16 -9.22
C MET A 50 18.06 4.19 -8.68
N VAL A 51 19.37 3.92 -8.74
CA VAL A 51 20.40 4.82 -8.19
C VAL A 51 20.58 6.07 -9.05
N TRP A 52 20.33 6.00 -10.36
CA TRP A 52 20.58 7.08 -11.33
C TRP A 52 19.35 7.61 -12.09
N ASN A 53 18.11 7.20 -11.75
CA ASN A 53 16.89 7.59 -12.48
C ASN A 53 16.95 7.29 -13.98
N GLU A 54 17.22 6.03 -14.35
CA GLU A 54 17.28 5.56 -15.75
C GLU A 54 18.36 6.22 -16.64
N ASP A 55 19.25 7.05 -16.07
CA ASP A 55 20.43 7.61 -16.75
C ASP A 55 21.74 7.15 -16.08
N PRO A 56 22.03 5.83 -16.04
CA PRO A 56 23.25 5.32 -15.45
C PRO A 56 24.47 5.62 -16.34
N PRO A 57 25.64 5.91 -15.77
CA PRO A 57 26.87 6.04 -16.57
C PRO A 57 27.25 4.69 -17.19
N ASP A 58 27.96 4.69 -18.32
CA ASP A 58 28.46 3.46 -18.97
C ASP A 58 29.24 2.53 -18.00
N SER A 59 29.86 3.13 -16.98
CA SER A 59 30.63 2.45 -15.94
C SER A 59 29.83 2.13 -14.67
N TYR A 60 28.49 2.10 -14.73
CA TYR A 60 27.63 1.88 -13.56
C TYR A 60 27.98 0.60 -12.80
N ALA A 61 28.35 -0.48 -13.50
CA ALA A 61 28.70 -1.75 -12.87
C ALA A 61 29.91 -1.62 -11.94
N ALA A 62 30.96 -0.92 -12.39
CA ALA A 62 32.13 -0.63 -11.57
C ALA A 62 31.78 0.30 -10.39
N SER A 63 30.93 1.30 -10.63
CA SER A 63 30.47 2.22 -9.59
C SER A 63 29.67 1.49 -8.49
N LEU A 64 28.76 0.59 -8.86
CA LEU A 64 28.02 -0.25 -7.93
C LEU A 64 28.94 -1.14 -7.10
N GLN A 65 29.97 -1.74 -7.72
CA GLN A 65 30.96 -2.54 -6.99
C GLN A 65 31.70 -1.70 -5.93
N VAL A 66 32.05 -0.45 -6.24
CA VAL A 66 32.66 0.48 -5.28
C VAL A 66 31.69 0.77 -4.11
N PHE A 67 30.42 1.06 -4.40
CA PHE A 67 29.42 1.32 -3.36
C PHE A 67 29.23 0.08 -2.46
N VAL A 68 29.10 -1.11 -3.04
CA VAL A 68 29.01 -2.38 -2.30
C VAL A 68 30.26 -2.61 -1.45
N SER A 69 31.45 -2.40 -2.01
CA SER A 69 32.71 -2.55 -1.28
C SER A 69 32.78 -1.62 -0.05
N ASN A 70 32.36 -0.37 -0.21
CA ASN A 70 32.31 0.61 0.87
C ASN A 70 31.33 0.21 1.98
N ILE A 71 30.11 -0.22 1.61
CA ILE A 71 29.11 -0.71 2.57
C ILE A 71 29.64 -1.94 3.32
N ARG A 72 30.22 -2.90 2.60
CA ARG A 72 30.81 -4.11 3.20
C ARG A 72 31.96 -3.78 4.15
N LYS A 73 32.81 -2.80 3.80
CA LYS A 73 33.88 -2.32 4.67
C LYS A 73 33.32 -1.68 5.95
N ALA A 74 32.27 -0.88 5.84
CA ALA A 74 31.61 -0.24 6.98
C ALA A 74 30.98 -1.28 7.93
N LEU A 75 30.31 -2.31 7.39
CA LEU A 75 29.78 -3.44 8.16
C LEU A 75 30.89 -4.22 8.88
N ARG A 76 31.98 -4.54 8.17
CA ARG A 76 33.13 -5.26 8.74
C ARG A 76 33.77 -4.50 9.89
N ASN A 77 33.97 -3.19 9.72
CA ASN A 77 34.53 -2.32 10.76
C ASN A 77 33.63 -2.25 12.00
N SER A 78 32.35 -2.54 11.84
CA SER A 78 31.35 -2.57 12.92
C SER A 78 31.16 -3.99 13.49
N GLY A 79 32.01 -4.96 13.13
CA GLY A 79 31.97 -6.32 13.67
C GLY A 79 30.89 -7.23 13.07
N VAL A 80 30.32 -6.87 11.92
CA VAL A 80 29.35 -7.68 11.19
C VAL A 80 30.02 -8.32 9.98
N ASP A 81 29.76 -9.60 9.71
CA ASP A 81 30.24 -10.26 8.50
C ASP A 81 29.51 -9.72 7.26
N PRO A 82 30.17 -8.93 6.40
CA PRO A 82 29.51 -8.33 5.26
C PRO A 82 29.06 -9.34 4.20
N ALA A 83 29.68 -10.52 4.14
CA ALA A 83 29.34 -11.54 3.15
C ALA A 83 28.00 -12.23 3.47
N GLN A 84 27.61 -12.24 4.76
CA GLN A 84 26.32 -12.76 5.17
C GLN A 84 25.18 -11.78 4.92
N VAL A 85 25.45 -10.48 5.08
CA VAL A 85 24.45 -9.40 5.00
C VAL A 85 24.25 -8.88 3.58
N LEU A 86 25.32 -8.55 2.86
CA LEU A 86 25.23 -8.00 1.50
C LEU A 86 25.87 -8.99 0.54
N ARG A 87 25.05 -9.87 -0.03
CA ARG A 87 25.48 -10.98 -0.88
C ARG A 87 25.62 -10.52 -2.33
N THR A 88 26.66 -11.03 -2.99
CA THR A 88 26.79 -10.95 -4.45
C THR A 88 26.10 -12.17 -5.04
N GLU A 89 25.20 -11.92 -5.97
CA GLU A 89 24.46 -12.94 -6.73
C GLU A 89 24.96 -12.91 -8.19
N SER A 90 24.64 -13.94 -8.97
CA SER A 90 25.13 -14.08 -10.36
C SER A 90 24.86 -12.86 -11.26
N SER A 91 23.77 -12.11 -11.02
CA SER A 91 23.39 -10.93 -11.80
C SER A 91 23.27 -9.63 -10.99
N GLY A 92 23.61 -9.63 -9.70
CA GLY A 92 23.46 -8.44 -8.86
C GLY A 92 23.70 -8.67 -7.38
N TYR A 93 22.83 -8.10 -6.54
CA TYR A 93 23.06 -8.07 -5.09
C TYR A 93 21.79 -8.37 -4.31
N ARG A 94 21.96 -8.91 -3.11
CA ARG A 94 20.88 -9.19 -2.16
C ARG A 94 21.28 -8.67 -0.79
N LEU A 95 20.37 -7.94 -0.15
CA LEU A 95 20.49 -7.61 1.27
C LEU A 95 19.74 -8.68 2.09
N GLU A 96 20.50 -9.51 2.77
CA GLU A 96 20.04 -10.63 3.58
C GLU A 96 19.98 -10.19 5.05
N ILE A 97 18.81 -9.73 5.48
CA ILE A 97 18.55 -9.28 6.85
C ILE A 97 17.25 -9.88 7.39
N PRO A 98 17.15 -10.11 8.72
CA PRO A 98 15.89 -10.38 9.39
C PRO A 98 14.82 -9.30 9.11
N GLU A 99 13.53 -9.63 9.24
CA GLU A 99 12.45 -8.67 8.95
C GLU A 99 12.43 -7.56 10.00
N ASP A 100 12.69 -7.92 11.26
CA ASP A 100 12.81 -7.02 12.40
C ASP A 100 14.12 -6.22 12.42
N ALA A 101 15.08 -6.54 11.53
CA ALA A 101 16.30 -5.76 11.31
C ALA A 101 16.11 -4.56 10.36
N CYS A 102 14.86 -4.25 9.99
CA CYS A 102 14.52 -3.00 9.31
C CYS A 102 13.20 -2.42 9.82
N ASP A 103 13.08 -1.10 9.78
CA ASP A 103 11.90 -0.36 10.23
C ASP A 103 10.64 -0.73 9.42
N ILE A 104 10.74 -0.93 8.11
CA ILE A 104 9.61 -1.42 7.28
C ILE A 104 9.06 -2.74 7.83
N GLY A 105 9.92 -3.72 8.09
CA GLY A 105 9.47 -5.04 8.54
C GLY A 105 8.86 -5.00 9.94
N ARG A 106 9.38 -4.15 10.83
CA ARG A 106 8.78 -3.91 12.16
C ARG A 106 7.43 -3.19 12.05
N PHE A 107 7.32 -2.18 11.18
CA PHE A 107 6.07 -1.50 10.87
C PHE A 107 5.01 -2.48 10.35
N GLU A 108 5.32 -3.25 9.31
CA GLU A 108 4.40 -4.23 8.71
C GLU A 108 3.96 -5.29 9.73
N ALA A 109 4.89 -5.82 10.53
CA ALA A 109 4.58 -6.82 11.55
C ALA A 109 3.70 -6.24 12.68
N ALA A 110 3.95 -5.00 13.10
CA ALA A 110 3.15 -4.32 14.12
C ALA A 110 1.73 -4.01 13.62
N CYS A 111 1.57 -3.55 12.38
CA CYS A 111 0.26 -3.36 11.76
C CYS A 111 -0.53 -4.68 11.66
N ALA A 112 0.10 -5.76 11.17
CA ALA A 112 -0.55 -7.06 11.07
C ALA A 112 -0.98 -7.61 12.44
N ALA A 113 -0.14 -7.44 13.47
CA ALA A 113 -0.49 -7.82 14.83
C ALA A 113 -1.62 -6.93 15.41
N GLY A 114 -1.62 -5.64 15.09
CA GLY A 114 -2.67 -4.69 15.49
C GLY A 114 -4.03 -5.06 14.90
N ALA A 115 -4.09 -5.36 13.60
CA ALA A 115 -5.30 -5.82 12.93
C ALA A 115 -5.85 -7.09 13.58
N LYS A 116 -4.99 -8.09 13.81
CA LYS A 116 -5.39 -9.33 14.49
C LYS A 116 -5.92 -9.09 15.91
N ALA A 117 -5.35 -8.14 16.66
CA ALA A 117 -5.85 -7.79 17.99
C ALA A 117 -7.25 -7.12 17.90
N ALA A 118 -7.45 -6.21 16.95
CA ALA A 118 -8.75 -5.55 16.71
C ALA A 118 -9.84 -6.55 16.31
N ASP A 119 -9.51 -7.53 15.47
CA ASP A 119 -10.42 -8.61 15.06
C ASP A 119 -10.89 -9.43 16.25
N LEU A 120 -9.96 -9.79 17.14
CA LEU A 120 -10.23 -10.48 18.41
C LEU A 120 -10.93 -9.59 19.45
N GLY A 121 -11.11 -8.31 19.16
CA GLY A 121 -11.78 -7.34 20.03
C GLY A 121 -10.89 -6.75 21.13
N ASP A 122 -9.59 -7.04 21.12
CA ASP A 122 -8.62 -6.43 22.04
C ASP A 122 -8.15 -5.08 21.50
N GLN A 123 -9.02 -4.08 21.63
CA GLN A 123 -8.78 -2.73 21.12
C GLN A 123 -7.63 -2.01 21.83
N VAL A 124 -7.38 -2.34 23.11
CA VAL A 124 -6.24 -1.78 23.84
C VAL A 124 -4.95 -2.27 23.22
N ARG A 125 -4.85 -3.58 22.93
CA ARG A 125 -3.67 -4.13 22.27
C ARG A 125 -3.52 -3.65 20.84
N ALA A 126 -4.62 -3.50 20.09
CA ALA A 126 -4.61 -2.95 18.74
C ALA A 126 -4.02 -1.54 18.72
N ALA A 127 -4.54 -0.63 19.57
CA ALA A 127 -4.04 0.75 19.66
C ALA A 127 -2.54 0.81 19.99
N GLN A 128 -2.07 -0.02 20.93
CA GLN A 128 -0.64 -0.10 21.28
C GLN A 128 0.23 -0.58 20.12
N LEU A 129 -0.24 -1.57 19.34
CA LEU A 129 0.52 -2.13 18.23
C LEU A 129 0.59 -1.18 17.05
N TYR A 130 -0.52 -0.52 16.69
CA TYR A 130 -0.47 0.53 15.68
C TYR A 130 0.36 1.73 16.13
N GLY A 131 0.32 2.11 17.42
CA GLY A 131 1.24 3.12 17.97
C GLY A 131 2.71 2.75 17.76
N LYS A 132 3.09 1.50 18.08
CA LYS A 132 4.45 1.00 17.83
C LYS A 132 4.83 1.00 16.35
N ALA A 133 3.89 0.71 15.46
CA ALA A 133 4.13 0.79 14.03
C ALA A 133 4.46 2.24 13.65
N LEU A 134 3.65 3.21 14.09
CA LEU A 134 3.86 4.63 13.81
C LEU A 134 5.16 5.17 14.42
N ASP A 135 5.63 4.63 15.55
CA ASP A 135 6.91 5.00 16.18
C ASP A 135 8.15 4.59 15.35
N GLU A 136 8.01 3.67 14.38
CA GLU A 136 9.10 3.33 13.44
C GLU A 136 9.40 4.48 12.45
N TRP A 137 8.48 5.43 12.31
CA TRP A 137 8.60 6.55 11.40
C TRP A 137 9.39 7.70 12.02
N SER A 138 10.36 8.23 11.28
CA SER A 138 11.17 9.39 11.66
C SER A 138 11.02 10.59 10.72
N GLY A 139 10.06 10.51 9.78
CA GLY A 139 9.75 11.53 8.79
C GLY A 139 9.33 10.89 7.47
N ARG A 140 9.28 11.68 6.39
CA ARG A 140 9.03 11.17 5.04
C ARG A 140 10.04 10.06 4.71
N ALA A 141 9.53 8.92 4.25
CA ALA A 141 10.35 7.79 3.83
C ALA A 141 11.39 8.21 2.78
N MET A 142 12.63 7.75 2.97
CA MET A 142 13.79 8.08 2.15
C MET A 142 13.96 9.59 1.86
N SER A 143 13.67 10.45 2.85
CA SER A 143 13.68 11.91 2.68
C SER A 143 14.99 12.49 2.16
N ASP A 144 16.14 11.88 2.46
CA ASP A 144 17.45 12.30 1.96
C ASP A 144 17.76 11.83 0.53
N LEU A 145 16.81 11.12 -0.10
CA LEU A 145 16.84 10.63 -1.48
C LEU A 145 15.68 11.19 -2.32
N ALA A 146 14.99 12.24 -1.84
CA ALA A 146 13.91 12.89 -2.61
C ALA A 146 14.38 13.30 -4.01
N GLY A 147 13.54 13.09 -5.02
CA GLY A 147 13.87 13.28 -6.43
C GLY A 147 14.39 12.04 -7.15
N LEU A 148 14.68 10.94 -6.44
CA LEU A 148 14.85 9.62 -7.05
C LEU A 148 13.47 8.98 -7.24
N GLN A 149 13.13 8.58 -8.47
CA GLN A 149 11.78 8.11 -8.82
C GLN A 149 11.34 6.91 -7.98
N PHE A 150 12.23 5.94 -7.75
CA PHE A 150 11.92 4.77 -6.92
C PHE A 150 11.66 5.16 -5.45
N ALA A 151 12.40 6.15 -4.94
CA ALA A 151 12.28 6.60 -3.55
C ALA A 151 10.99 7.40 -3.35
N ASP A 152 10.63 8.26 -4.31
CA ASP A 152 9.39 9.03 -4.28
C ASP A 152 8.15 8.14 -4.45
N GLY A 153 8.22 7.14 -5.33
CA GLY A 153 7.17 6.13 -5.48
C GLY A 153 6.99 5.29 -4.21
N PHE A 154 8.10 4.82 -3.62
CA PHE A 154 8.07 4.09 -2.35
C PHE A 154 7.52 4.96 -1.21
N ALA A 155 7.96 6.21 -1.10
CA ALA A 155 7.50 7.12 -0.05
C ALA A 155 6.01 7.40 -0.15
N THR A 156 5.49 7.59 -1.37
CA THR A 156 4.05 7.76 -1.60
C THR A 156 3.28 6.54 -1.12
N ALA A 157 3.69 5.33 -1.53
CA ALA A 157 3.02 4.09 -1.13
C ALA A 157 3.08 3.85 0.39
N MET A 158 4.20 4.17 1.05
CA MET A 158 4.31 3.98 2.50
C MET A 158 3.56 5.03 3.30
N GLU A 159 3.44 6.27 2.80
CA GLU A 159 2.63 7.29 3.51
C GLU A 159 1.16 6.88 3.54
N GLU A 160 0.66 6.20 2.49
CA GLU A 160 -0.67 5.58 2.49
C GLU A 160 -0.82 4.54 3.61
N GLU A 161 0.15 3.62 3.72
CA GLU A 161 0.16 2.61 4.79
C GLU A 161 0.24 3.25 6.19
N ARG A 162 1.03 4.32 6.34
CA ARG A 162 1.12 5.09 7.58
C ARG A 162 -0.22 5.70 7.95
N LEU A 163 -0.91 6.27 6.98
CA LEU A 163 -2.22 6.88 7.17
C LEU A 163 -3.27 5.83 7.55
N LEU A 164 -3.24 4.65 6.93
CA LEU A 164 -4.10 3.52 7.32
C LEU A 164 -3.81 3.05 8.75
N ALA A 165 -2.54 2.93 9.14
CA ALA A 165 -2.16 2.56 10.51
C ALA A 165 -2.60 3.62 11.54
N ALA A 166 -2.47 4.91 11.21
CA ALA A 166 -2.96 6.01 12.04
C ALA A 166 -4.49 5.97 12.19
N SER A 167 -5.22 5.78 11.09
CA SER A 167 -6.67 5.59 11.08
C SER A 167 -7.08 4.42 11.98
N ALA A 168 -6.48 3.24 11.80
CA ALA A 168 -6.82 2.05 12.58
C ALA A 168 -6.48 2.20 14.07
N ARG A 169 -5.39 2.93 14.41
CA ARG A 169 -5.10 3.30 15.80
C ARG A 169 -6.21 4.15 16.38
N ILE A 170 -6.68 5.15 15.64
CA ILE A 170 -7.76 6.05 16.05
C ILE A 170 -9.06 5.28 16.28
N ASP A 171 -9.43 4.36 15.40
CA ASP A 171 -10.60 3.51 15.57
C ASP A 171 -10.50 2.68 16.86
N ALA A 172 -9.33 2.11 17.13
CA ALA A 172 -9.06 1.38 18.37
C ALA A 172 -9.13 2.28 19.62
N GLU A 173 -8.63 3.51 19.55
CA GLU A 173 -8.72 4.50 20.65
C GLU A 173 -10.16 4.91 20.94
N ILE A 174 -10.94 5.20 19.90
CA ILE A 174 -12.38 5.50 20.00
C ILE A 174 -13.11 4.31 20.61
N ALA A 175 -12.83 3.09 20.14
CA ALA A 175 -13.43 1.87 20.66
C ALA A 175 -13.11 1.61 22.14
N CYS A 176 -11.94 2.07 22.61
CA CYS A 176 -11.57 2.04 24.02
C CYS A 176 -12.21 3.17 24.87
N GLY A 177 -13.09 4.01 24.30
CA GLY A 177 -13.68 5.14 25.00
C GLY A 177 -12.76 6.35 25.14
N ARG A 178 -11.68 6.42 24.35
CA ARG A 178 -10.70 7.53 24.36
C ARG A 178 -10.86 8.46 23.15
N ALA A 179 -12.09 8.66 22.71
CA ALA A 179 -12.43 9.51 21.57
C ALA A 179 -11.89 10.95 21.69
N SER A 180 -11.90 11.53 22.90
CA SER A 180 -11.43 12.90 23.11
C SER A 180 -9.93 13.09 22.88
N SER A 181 -9.11 12.05 23.05
CA SER A 181 -7.65 12.15 22.92
C SER A 181 -7.16 12.20 21.47
N VAL A 182 -7.99 11.78 20.51
CA VAL A 182 -7.64 11.71 19.08
C VAL A 182 -8.16 12.88 18.25
N ILE A 183 -9.00 13.76 18.82
CA ILE A 183 -9.62 14.89 18.08
C ILE A 183 -8.56 15.82 17.48
N GLY A 184 -7.53 16.19 18.25
CA GLY A 184 -6.51 17.12 17.77
C GLY A 184 -5.74 16.58 16.57
N GLU A 185 -5.39 15.30 16.60
CA GLU A 185 -4.72 14.61 15.49
C GLU A 185 -5.64 14.47 14.28
N LEU A 186 -6.90 14.09 14.47
CA LEU A 186 -7.90 14.00 13.40
C LEU A 186 -8.15 15.35 12.71
N VAL A 187 -8.10 16.47 13.44
CA VAL A 187 -8.18 17.81 12.85
C VAL A 187 -6.97 18.08 11.93
N THR A 188 -5.76 17.70 12.34
CA THR A 188 -4.57 17.80 11.48
C THR A 188 -4.72 16.92 10.25
N MET A 189 -5.07 15.64 10.42
CA MET A 189 -5.19 14.67 9.33
C MET A 189 -6.27 15.07 8.32
N THR A 190 -7.42 15.59 8.76
CA THR A 190 -8.48 16.09 7.85
C THR A 190 -8.11 17.40 7.17
N THR A 191 -7.14 18.15 7.69
CA THR A 191 -6.59 19.34 7.01
C THR A 191 -5.56 18.94 5.96
N GLU A 192 -4.73 17.94 6.24
CA GLU A 192 -3.71 17.42 5.32
C GLU A 192 -4.29 16.53 4.21
N HIS A 193 -5.36 15.80 4.52
CA HIS A 193 -6.06 14.88 3.61
C HIS A 193 -7.56 15.21 3.51
N PRO A 194 -7.92 16.42 3.03
CA PRO A 194 -9.29 16.93 3.10
C PRO A 194 -10.30 16.15 2.26
N LEU A 195 -9.84 15.41 1.25
CA LEU A 195 -10.69 14.59 0.37
C LEU A 195 -10.93 13.16 0.90
N ARG A 196 -10.41 12.80 2.08
CA ARG A 196 -10.58 11.46 2.64
C ARG A 196 -11.74 11.42 3.64
N GLU A 197 -12.91 11.11 3.10
CA GLU A 197 -14.14 10.94 3.89
C GLU A 197 -14.02 10.04 5.13
N PRO A 198 -13.26 8.92 5.13
CA PRO A 198 -13.11 8.10 6.34
C PRO A 198 -12.54 8.88 7.53
N LEU A 199 -11.56 9.76 7.32
CA LEU A 199 -10.97 10.59 8.38
C LEU A 199 -11.99 11.58 8.95
N TRP A 200 -12.83 12.15 8.08
CA TRP A 200 -13.94 12.99 8.52
C TRP A 200 -14.95 12.20 9.35
N GLY A 201 -15.26 10.97 8.95
CA GLY A 201 -16.14 10.08 9.71
C GLY A 201 -15.62 9.80 11.13
N GLN A 202 -14.31 9.56 11.26
CA GLN A 202 -13.65 9.42 12.56
C GLN A 202 -13.68 10.71 13.37
N LEU A 203 -13.43 11.86 12.76
CA LEU A 203 -13.48 13.17 13.44
C LEU A 203 -14.89 13.48 13.97
N ILE A 204 -15.92 13.34 13.12
CA ILE A 204 -17.32 13.57 13.48
C ILE A 204 -17.71 12.62 14.63
N THR A 205 -17.34 11.35 14.53
CA THR A 205 -17.55 10.35 15.58
C THR A 205 -16.89 10.76 16.89
N ALA A 206 -15.61 11.11 16.86
CA ALA A 206 -14.84 11.43 18.05
C ALA A 206 -15.40 12.68 18.77
N LEU A 207 -15.78 13.70 17.99
CA LEU A 207 -16.45 14.90 18.50
C LEU A 207 -17.79 14.54 19.15
N TYR A 208 -18.63 13.78 18.46
CA TYR A 208 -19.95 13.40 18.97
C TYR A 208 -19.88 12.58 20.25
N LEU A 209 -19.03 11.54 20.28
CA LEU A 209 -18.80 10.70 21.47
C LEU A 209 -18.19 11.48 22.65
N SER A 210 -17.54 12.61 22.37
CA SER A 210 -17.00 13.51 23.40
C SER A 210 -18.01 14.58 23.85
N GLY A 211 -19.29 14.46 23.48
CA GLY A 211 -20.34 15.42 23.83
C GLY A 211 -20.30 16.73 23.03
N ARG A 212 -19.49 16.81 21.98
CA ARG A 212 -19.31 18.01 21.13
C ARG A 212 -20.18 17.93 19.88
N GLN A 213 -21.49 17.77 20.06
CA GLN A 213 -22.44 17.58 18.95
C GLN A 213 -22.40 18.75 17.94
N ALA A 214 -22.33 19.99 18.41
CA ALA A 214 -22.27 21.16 17.53
C ALA A 214 -21.02 21.11 16.62
N ASP A 215 -19.86 20.80 17.19
CA ASP A 215 -18.61 20.68 16.43
C ASP A 215 -18.64 19.50 15.45
N ALA A 216 -19.31 18.39 15.80
CA ALA A 216 -19.51 17.26 14.91
C ALA A 216 -20.34 17.66 13.67
N LEU A 217 -21.44 18.41 13.87
CA LEU A 217 -22.26 18.93 12.76
C LEU A 217 -21.52 20.01 11.94
N ASP A 218 -20.66 20.81 12.58
CA ASP A 218 -19.75 21.72 11.87
C ASP A 218 -18.75 20.97 10.99
N ALA A 219 -18.21 19.84 11.46
CA ALA A 219 -17.35 18.99 10.65
C ALA A 219 -18.11 18.39 9.44
N CYS A 220 -19.38 17.96 9.61
CA CYS A 220 -20.23 17.53 8.48
C CYS A 220 -20.41 18.64 7.43
N ARG A 221 -20.64 19.88 7.87
CA ARG A 221 -20.74 21.04 6.96
C ARG A 221 -19.43 21.28 6.21
N ARG A 222 -18.31 21.25 6.93
CA ARG A 222 -16.97 21.49 6.35
C ARG A 222 -16.61 20.47 5.28
N VAL A 223 -16.77 19.17 5.55
CA VAL A 223 -16.46 18.13 4.55
C VAL A 223 -17.34 18.26 3.32
N ARG A 224 -18.62 18.59 3.47
CA ARG A 224 -19.52 18.83 2.33
C ARG A 224 -19.05 19.99 1.47
N THR A 225 -18.66 21.11 2.08
CA THR A 225 -18.09 22.26 1.34
C THR A 225 -16.81 21.86 0.61
N VAL A 226 -15.88 21.17 1.28
CA VAL A 226 -14.63 20.71 0.65
C VAL A 226 -14.90 19.81 -0.56
N LEU A 227 -15.76 18.80 -0.42
CA LEU A 227 -16.05 17.86 -1.51
C LEU A 227 -16.78 18.54 -2.68
N ALA A 228 -17.70 19.46 -2.39
CA ALA A 228 -18.40 20.22 -3.41
C ALA A 228 -17.44 21.17 -4.15
N ASP A 229 -16.57 21.88 -3.44
CA ASP A 229 -15.67 22.88 -4.02
C ASP A 229 -14.52 22.22 -4.80
N GLU A 230 -13.92 21.15 -4.27
CA GLU A 230 -12.73 20.51 -4.87
C GLU A 230 -13.07 19.44 -5.91
N LEU A 231 -14.19 18.72 -5.74
CA LEU A 231 -14.56 17.58 -6.58
C LEU A 231 -15.92 17.71 -7.26
N GLY A 232 -16.76 18.66 -6.85
CA GLY A 232 -18.13 18.79 -7.38
C GLY A 232 -19.05 17.63 -6.98
N ILE A 233 -18.75 16.95 -5.87
CA ILE A 233 -19.51 15.78 -5.39
C ILE A 233 -20.11 16.02 -4.00
N ASP A 234 -21.18 15.28 -3.70
CA ASP A 234 -21.75 15.20 -2.36
C ASP A 234 -21.02 14.15 -1.49
N PRO A 235 -21.11 14.24 -0.15
CA PRO A 235 -20.59 13.21 0.75
C PRO A 235 -21.21 11.83 0.48
N GLY A 236 -20.40 10.79 0.62
CA GLY A 236 -20.82 9.41 0.47
C GLY A 236 -21.84 8.96 1.54
N PRO A 237 -22.53 7.83 1.32
CA PRO A 237 -23.62 7.37 2.18
C PRO A 237 -23.26 7.20 3.66
N ALA A 238 -22.02 6.78 3.96
CA ALA A 238 -21.56 6.58 5.33
C ALA A 238 -21.50 7.91 6.12
N LEU A 239 -21.04 8.99 5.50
CA LEU A 239 -21.03 10.32 6.14
C LEU A 239 -22.44 10.89 6.29
N VAL A 240 -23.30 10.69 5.28
CA VAL A 240 -24.70 11.11 5.33
C VAL A 240 -25.44 10.39 6.46
N GLU A 241 -25.27 9.08 6.60
CA GLU A 241 -25.86 8.30 7.69
C GLU A 241 -25.36 8.77 9.06
N LEU A 242 -24.04 8.99 9.20
CA LEU A 242 -23.44 9.50 10.43
C LEU A 242 -24.02 10.87 10.81
N GLU A 243 -24.14 11.80 9.86
CA GLU A 243 -24.76 13.11 10.08
C GLU A 243 -26.21 12.97 10.58
N GLN A 244 -27.01 12.09 9.98
CA GLN A 244 -28.38 11.85 10.41
C GLN A 244 -28.47 11.31 11.85
N ARG A 245 -27.57 10.38 12.22
CA ARG A 245 -27.50 9.86 13.60
C ARG A 245 -27.14 10.96 14.59
N VAL A 246 -26.16 11.82 14.25
CA VAL A 246 -25.75 12.96 15.08
C VAL A 246 -26.89 13.97 15.22
N LEU A 247 -27.65 14.27 14.16
CA LEU A 247 -28.80 15.17 14.20
C LEU A 247 -29.92 14.65 15.13
N ARG A 248 -30.17 13.35 15.10
CA ARG A 248 -31.20 12.69 15.93
C ARG A 248 -30.74 12.34 17.35
N GLN A 249 -29.49 12.67 17.69
CA GLN A 249 -28.86 12.28 18.95
C GLN A 249 -28.92 10.77 19.21
N GLU A 250 -28.79 9.97 18.15
CA GLU A 250 -28.76 8.51 18.28
C GLU A 250 -27.43 8.08 18.92
N PRO A 251 -27.43 7.08 19.82
CA PRO A 251 -26.18 6.56 20.36
C PRO A 251 -25.34 5.95 19.23
N LEU A 252 -24.06 6.30 19.18
CA LEU A 252 -23.08 5.58 18.37
C LEU A 252 -22.49 4.49 19.24
N SER A 253 -22.65 3.21 18.88
CA SER A 253 -21.95 2.15 19.60
C SER A 253 -20.57 1.93 19.01
N THR A 254 -19.56 1.87 19.87
CA THR A 254 -18.18 1.50 19.51
C THR A 254 -18.06 0.10 18.88
N LYS A 255 -19.11 -0.73 19.02
CA LYS A 255 -19.20 -2.09 18.45
C LYS A 255 -19.80 -2.12 17.03
N GLU A 256 -20.57 -1.11 16.64
CA GLU A 256 -21.14 -0.98 15.28
C GLU A 256 -20.16 -0.41 14.25
N PHE A 257 -19.03 0.17 14.70
CA PHE A 257 -17.91 0.57 13.82
C PHE A 257 -17.36 -0.62 13.03
N LYS A 258 -17.36 -1.82 13.62
CA LYS A 258 -17.04 -3.06 12.91
C LYS A 258 -17.96 -3.33 11.71
N ARG A 259 -19.12 -2.69 11.55
CA ARG A 259 -19.99 -2.90 10.37
C ARG A 259 -19.74 -1.88 9.27
N VAL A 260 -19.41 -0.63 9.61
CA VAL A 260 -19.05 0.42 8.64
C VAL A 260 -17.61 0.25 8.17
N GLU A 261 -16.68 -0.11 9.07
CA GLU A 261 -15.33 -0.56 8.72
C GLU A 261 -15.36 -1.89 7.97
N ARG A 262 -16.22 -2.87 8.33
CA ARG A 262 -16.37 -4.07 7.48
C ARG A 262 -17.07 -3.80 6.17
N MET A 263 -17.83 -2.72 5.99
CA MET A 263 -18.42 -2.36 4.69
C MET A 263 -17.41 -1.57 3.84
N ALA A 264 -16.59 -0.72 4.43
CA ALA A 264 -15.48 -0.03 3.77
C ALA A 264 -14.28 -0.96 3.49
N ALA A 265 -13.99 -1.88 4.42
CA ALA A 265 -13.08 -2.99 4.25
C ALA A 265 -13.71 -4.06 3.34
N ALA A 266 -15.02 -4.33 3.32
CA ALA A 266 -15.60 -5.20 2.28
C ALA A 266 -15.55 -4.57 0.87
N MET A 267 -15.46 -3.23 0.76
CA MET A 267 -15.17 -2.52 -0.49
C MET A 267 -13.67 -2.46 -0.83
N THR A 268 -12.76 -2.85 0.09
CA THR A 268 -11.29 -2.78 -0.10
C THR A 268 -10.55 -4.12 0.14
N GLU A 269 -11.22 -5.10 0.74
CA GLU A 269 -10.75 -6.43 1.14
C GLU A 269 -11.91 -7.40 0.96
N THR A 270 -11.97 -8.02 -0.20
CA THR A 270 -12.57 -9.35 -0.29
C THR A 270 -11.49 -10.39 0.01
N VAL A 271 -11.80 -11.24 0.99
CA VAL A 271 -11.32 -12.62 1.19
C VAL A 271 -10.16 -12.85 2.18
N THR A 272 -10.53 -13.27 3.39
CA THR A 272 -9.89 -14.41 4.06
C THR A 272 -10.85 -15.59 4.11
N GLU A 273 -10.68 -16.54 3.19
CA GLU A 273 -10.41 -17.97 3.41
C GLU A 273 -10.01 -18.57 2.03
N GLY A 274 -8.86 -19.25 1.96
CA GLY A 274 -8.11 -19.54 0.72
C GLY A 274 -8.75 -20.54 -0.27
N PRO A 275 -8.18 -20.71 -1.48
CA PRO A 275 -6.88 -21.37 -1.63
C PRO A 275 -5.91 -20.73 -2.66
N ARG A 276 -4.61 -20.91 -2.41
CA ARG A 276 -3.45 -20.72 -3.32
C ARG A 276 -3.65 -19.69 -4.46
N ALA A 277 -3.43 -18.42 -4.14
CA ALA A 277 -3.37 -17.32 -5.10
C ALA A 277 -2.50 -17.67 -6.32
N VAL A 278 -3.13 -17.74 -7.48
CA VAL A 278 -2.47 -17.84 -8.78
C VAL A 278 -1.66 -16.56 -9.00
N ARG A 279 -0.33 -16.69 -9.03
CA ARG A 279 0.59 -15.54 -9.17
C ARG A 279 1.01 -15.25 -10.61
N SER A 280 0.69 -16.16 -11.50
CA SER A 280 0.99 -16.12 -12.93
C SER A 280 -0.13 -16.82 -13.68
N GLY A 281 -0.51 -16.28 -14.83
CA GLY A 281 -1.58 -16.83 -15.63
C GLY A 281 -1.54 -16.30 -17.06
N GLN A 282 -2.40 -16.84 -17.89
CA GLN A 282 -2.58 -16.40 -19.27
C GLN A 282 -4.07 -16.30 -19.59
N LEU A 283 -4.42 -15.42 -20.52
CA LEU A 283 -5.78 -15.35 -21.08
C LEU A 283 -5.83 -16.14 -22.38
N ARG A 284 -6.76 -17.08 -22.47
CA ARG A 284 -7.10 -17.75 -23.72
C ARG A 284 -8.23 -16.99 -24.41
N LEU A 285 -7.99 -16.58 -25.65
CA LEU A 285 -8.93 -15.87 -26.51
C LEU A 285 -9.86 -16.85 -27.25
N PRO A 286 -11.01 -16.38 -27.79
CA PRO A 286 -11.92 -17.20 -28.59
C PRO A 286 -11.26 -17.87 -29.81
N ASP A 287 -10.23 -17.23 -30.37
CA ASP A 287 -9.46 -17.74 -31.52
C ASP A 287 -8.41 -18.80 -31.13
N GLY A 288 -8.35 -19.16 -29.85
CA GLY A 288 -7.42 -20.17 -29.31
C GLY A 288 -6.04 -19.64 -28.93
N ARG A 289 -5.72 -18.36 -29.20
CA ARG A 289 -4.46 -17.76 -28.73
C ARG A 289 -4.43 -17.68 -27.21
N ALA A 290 -3.25 -17.88 -26.63
CA ALA A 290 -3.01 -17.70 -25.21
C ALA A 290 -2.01 -16.55 -25.02
N LEU A 291 -2.37 -15.55 -24.22
CA LEU A 291 -1.53 -14.39 -23.94
C LEU A 291 -1.10 -14.41 -22.47
N PRO A 292 0.21 -14.49 -22.17
CA PRO A 292 0.69 -14.47 -20.80
C PRO A 292 0.45 -13.09 -20.17
N ILE A 293 0.05 -13.10 -18.90
CA ILE A 293 -0.07 -11.87 -18.11
C ILE A 293 1.31 -11.53 -17.57
N SER A 294 1.79 -10.33 -17.89
CA SER A 294 3.12 -9.87 -17.48
C SER A 294 3.19 -9.64 -15.97
N HIS A 295 4.40 -9.55 -15.41
CA HIS A 295 4.58 -9.17 -14.01
C HIS A 295 4.14 -7.74 -13.68
N ALA A 296 3.93 -6.88 -14.68
CA ALA A 296 3.36 -5.55 -14.50
C ALA A 296 1.82 -5.53 -14.63
N GLY A 297 1.21 -6.66 -14.99
CA GLY A 297 -0.21 -6.76 -15.32
C GLY A 297 -0.48 -6.84 -16.81
N MET A 298 -1.73 -6.58 -17.19
CA MET A 298 -2.23 -6.56 -18.57
C MET A 298 -3.44 -5.62 -18.69
N ARG A 299 -3.31 -4.59 -19.52
CA ARG A 299 -4.39 -3.68 -19.89
C ARG A 299 -5.18 -4.26 -21.06
N ILE A 300 -6.50 -4.18 -20.98
CA ILE A 300 -7.43 -4.75 -21.94
C ILE A 300 -8.36 -3.63 -22.44
N GLY A 301 -8.49 -3.48 -23.76
CA GLY A 301 -9.38 -2.48 -24.33
C GLY A 301 -9.26 -2.36 -25.84
N ARG A 302 -10.00 -1.43 -26.45
CA ARG A 302 -10.02 -1.24 -27.90
C ARG A 302 -8.85 -0.43 -28.46
N MET A 303 -8.16 0.35 -27.61
CA MET A 303 -7.01 1.14 -28.07
C MET A 303 -5.77 0.26 -28.28
N ILE A 304 -4.97 0.61 -29.30
CA ILE A 304 -3.79 -0.16 -29.75
C ILE A 304 -2.63 -0.18 -28.75
N ASP A 305 -2.67 0.69 -27.74
CA ASP A 305 -1.69 0.80 -26.66
C ASP A 305 -2.04 -0.06 -25.43
N ASN A 306 -3.14 -0.82 -25.49
CA ASN A 306 -3.43 -1.89 -24.54
C ASN A 306 -2.57 -3.12 -24.82
N ASP A 307 -2.28 -3.88 -23.77
CA ASP A 307 -1.51 -5.12 -23.88
C ASP A 307 -2.34 -6.23 -24.55
N LEU A 308 -3.66 -6.24 -24.33
CA LEU A 308 -4.64 -7.00 -25.11
C LEU A 308 -5.63 -6.03 -25.79
N VAL A 309 -5.51 -5.94 -27.12
CA VAL A 309 -6.41 -5.15 -27.96
C VAL A 309 -7.63 -5.98 -28.36
N LEU A 310 -8.83 -5.49 -28.00
CA LEU A 310 -10.10 -6.10 -28.38
C LEU A 310 -10.71 -5.39 -29.58
N ASP A 311 -10.95 -6.12 -30.67
CA ASP A 311 -11.74 -5.65 -31.81
C ASP A 311 -13.24 -5.88 -31.53
N ASP A 312 -13.72 -5.26 -30.46
CA ASP A 312 -15.10 -5.35 -30.00
C ASP A 312 -15.68 -3.93 -29.84
N PRO A 313 -16.71 -3.54 -30.60
CA PRO A 313 -17.28 -2.20 -30.51
C PRO A 313 -17.96 -1.94 -29.15
N LYS A 314 -18.31 -2.98 -28.40
CA LYS A 314 -18.84 -2.86 -27.04
C LYS A 314 -17.74 -2.74 -25.98
N ALA A 315 -16.47 -2.90 -26.37
CA ALA A 315 -15.36 -2.62 -25.48
C ALA A 315 -15.00 -1.11 -25.45
N SER A 316 -14.91 -0.54 -24.25
CA SER A 316 -14.25 0.73 -23.99
C SER A 316 -12.80 0.78 -24.53
N ARG A 317 -12.31 2.01 -24.75
CA ARG A 317 -10.93 2.29 -25.17
C ARG A 317 -9.89 1.66 -24.24
N TYR A 318 -10.09 1.82 -22.94
CA TYR A 318 -9.42 1.11 -21.86
C TYR A 318 -10.56 0.52 -21.02
N HIS A 319 -10.66 -0.79 -20.97
CA HIS A 319 -11.85 -1.47 -20.45
C HIS A 319 -11.56 -2.10 -19.09
N ALA A 320 -10.49 -2.88 -19.01
CA ALA A 320 -10.13 -3.60 -17.80
C ALA A 320 -8.61 -3.61 -17.60
N HIS A 321 -8.18 -3.84 -16.38
CA HIS A 321 -6.78 -4.03 -16.04
C HIS A 321 -6.61 -5.24 -15.13
N ILE A 322 -5.81 -6.20 -15.56
CA ILE A 322 -5.34 -7.28 -14.69
C ILE A 322 -4.04 -6.82 -14.03
N LEU A 323 -4.01 -6.84 -12.70
CA LEU A 323 -2.91 -6.35 -11.88
C LEU A 323 -2.43 -7.49 -10.96
N PRO A 324 -1.12 -7.64 -10.76
CA PRO A 324 -0.63 -8.47 -9.67
C PRO A 324 -0.99 -7.83 -8.32
N SER A 325 -1.45 -8.65 -7.39
CA SER A 325 -1.71 -8.26 -6.00
C SER A 325 -1.08 -9.25 -5.02
N ARG A 326 -1.05 -8.90 -3.73
CA ARG A 326 -0.61 -9.83 -2.67
C ARG A 326 -1.47 -11.11 -2.62
N ALA A 327 -2.73 -11.04 -3.07
CA ALA A 327 -3.71 -12.12 -3.06
C ALA A 327 -3.85 -12.86 -4.40
N GLY A 328 -3.07 -12.53 -5.43
CA GLY A 328 -3.13 -13.16 -6.77
C GLY A 328 -3.31 -12.14 -7.88
N LEU A 329 -3.70 -12.61 -9.08
CA LEU A 329 -4.04 -11.72 -10.19
C LEU A 329 -5.44 -11.15 -9.98
N LEU A 330 -5.54 -9.82 -9.90
CA LEU A 330 -6.78 -9.08 -9.70
C LEU A 330 -7.17 -8.41 -11.01
N ILE A 331 -8.37 -8.66 -11.52
CA ILE A 331 -8.94 -7.89 -12.62
C ILE A 331 -9.80 -6.76 -12.08
N LYS A 332 -9.66 -5.55 -12.65
CA LYS A 332 -10.46 -4.38 -12.34
C LYS A 332 -11.16 -3.89 -13.60
N ASP A 333 -12.44 -3.54 -13.48
CA ASP A 333 -13.14 -2.73 -14.47
C ASP A 333 -12.67 -1.27 -14.35
N LEU A 334 -12.31 -0.63 -15.48
CA LEU A 334 -11.85 0.75 -15.52
C LEU A 334 -13.01 1.71 -15.80
N HIS A 335 -14.11 1.54 -15.07
CA HIS A 335 -15.38 2.25 -15.29
C HIS A 335 -15.84 2.15 -16.75
N SER A 336 -15.80 0.94 -17.31
CA SER A 336 -16.18 0.72 -18.69
C SER A 336 -17.68 0.93 -18.91
N ALA A 337 -18.07 1.23 -20.15
CA ALA A 337 -19.47 1.52 -20.48
C ALA A 337 -20.40 0.30 -20.35
N ASN A 338 -19.85 -0.92 -20.47
CA ASN A 338 -20.63 -2.16 -20.49
C ASN A 338 -20.22 -3.15 -19.37
N GLY A 339 -19.29 -2.78 -18.49
CA GLY A 339 -18.83 -3.60 -17.38
C GLY A 339 -17.95 -4.79 -17.79
N VAL A 340 -17.23 -5.32 -16.79
CA VAL A 340 -16.54 -6.61 -16.86
C VAL A 340 -17.37 -7.65 -16.13
N TYR A 341 -17.46 -8.87 -16.69
CA TYR A 341 -18.15 -9.97 -16.05
C TYR A 341 -17.19 -11.16 -15.85
N ILE A 342 -17.26 -11.81 -14.69
CA ILE A 342 -16.60 -13.09 -14.42
C ILE A 342 -17.69 -14.12 -14.13
N ASN A 343 -17.69 -15.24 -14.87
CA ASN A 343 -18.67 -16.31 -14.71
C ASN A 343 -20.14 -15.79 -14.74
N GLU A 344 -20.40 -14.82 -15.62
CA GLU A 344 -21.66 -14.08 -15.80
C GLU A 344 -22.07 -13.11 -14.68
N GLU A 345 -21.24 -12.91 -13.65
CA GLU A 345 -21.47 -11.89 -12.61
C GLU A 345 -20.70 -10.60 -12.92
N PRO A 346 -21.32 -9.41 -12.84
CA PRO A 346 -20.62 -8.15 -13.06
C PRO A 346 -19.66 -7.86 -11.90
N ILE A 347 -18.48 -7.32 -12.21
CA ILE A 347 -17.45 -7.01 -11.23
C ILE A 347 -16.95 -5.57 -11.40
N GLU A 348 -16.71 -4.89 -10.28
CA GLU A 348 -15.84 -3.70 -10.26
C GLU A 348 -14.37 -4.13 -10.12
N SER A 349 -14.13 -5.13 -9.26
CA SER A 349 -12.85 -5.82 -9.16
C SER A 349 -13.03 -7.24 -8.61
N ALA A 350 -12.18 -8.18 -9.02
CA ALA A 350 -12.22 -9.56 -8.56
C ALA A 350 -10.87 -10.28 -8.75
N LEU A 351 -10.56 -11.26 -7.88
CA LEU A 351 -9.41 -12.15 -8.05
C LEU A 351 -9.71 -13.20 -9.10
N LEU A 352 -8.73 -13.49 -9.96
CA LEU A 352 -8.82 -14.52 -10.99
C LEU A 352 -8.46 -15.89 -10.43
N GLY A 353 -9.42 -16.82 -10.52
CA GLY A 353 -9.25 -18.25 -10.29
C GLY A 353 -9.05 -19.01 -11.60
N ASP A 354 -8.33 -20.13 -11.55
CA ASP A 354 -8.11 -20.99 -12.72
C ASP A 354 -9.45 -21.42 -13.35
N GLY A 355 -9.60 -21.19 -14.66
CA GLY A 355 -10.81 -21.50 -15.40
C GLY A 355 -11.86 -20.40 -15.45
N ASP A 356 -11.65 -19.25 -14.79
CA ASP A 356 -12.60 -18.13 -14.82
C ASP A 356 -12.89 -17.65 -16.24
N MET A 357 -14.18 -17.50 -16.55
CA MET A 357 -14.67 -16.98 -17.82
C MET A 357 -14.91 -15.49 -17.70
N ILE A 358 -14.08 -14.69 -18.39
CA ILE A 358 -14.12 -13.22 -18.37
C ILE A 358 -14.84 -12.73 -19.62
N ARG A 359 -15.97 -12.05 -19.47
CA ARG A 359 -16.72 -11.45 -20.59
C ARG A 359 -16.57 -9.93 -20.58
N ILE A 360 -16.11 -9.39 -21.70
CA ILE A 360 -15.94 -7.96 -21.99
C ILE A 360 -16.64 -7.68 -23.32
N GLY A 361 -17.75 -6.93 -23.30
CA GLY A 361 -18.58 -6.75 -24.49
C GLY A 361 -19.17 -8.08 -24.99
N ALA A 362 -18.90 -8.43 -26.24
CA ALA A 362 -19.19 -9.72 -26.85
C ALA A 362 -18.01 -10.71 -26.78
N THR A 363 -16.83 -10.26 -26.35
CA THR A 363 -15.64 -11.10 -26.24
C THR A 363 -15.63 -11.90 -24.94
N VAL A 364 -15.36 -13.20 -25.03
CA VAL A 364 -15.22 -14.10 -23.88
C VAL A 364 -13.79 -14.65 -23.83
N LEU A 365 -13.12 -14.47 -22.70
CA LEU A 365 -11.76 -14.91 -22.43
C LEU A 365 -11.80 -15.96 -21.32
N ILE A 366 -10.85 -16.90 -21.32
CA ILE A 366 -10.71 -17.87 -20.23
C ILE A 366 -9.36 -17.64 -19.56
N PHE A 367 -9.37 -17.40 -18.26
CA PHE A 367 -8.15 -17.32 -17.47
C PHE A 367 -7.61 -18.72 -17.17
N GLN A 368 -6.31 -18.92 -17.37
CA GLN A 368 -5.61 -20.15 -17.05
C GLN A 368 -4.45 -19.85 -16.10
N ALA A 369 -4.46 -20.49 -14.94
CA ALA A 369 -3.38 -20.41 -13.98
C ALA A 369 -2.13 -21.13 -14.50
N LEU A 370 -0.97 -20.48 -14.34
CA LEU A 370 0.33 -21.09 -14.58
C LEU A 370 0.97 -21.37 -13.22
N GLN A 371 1.36 -22.63 -12.98
CA GLN A 371 1.98 -23.09 -11.73
C GLN A 371 3.41 -22.58 -11.55
#